data_AF-A0A958K484-F1
#
_entry.id   AF-A0A958K484-F1
#
_cell.length_a   1.000
_cell.length_b   1.000
_cell.length_c   1.000
_cell.angle_alpha   90.00
_cell.angle_beta   90.00
_cell.angle_gamma   90.00
#
_symmetry.space_group_name_H-M   'P 1'
#
loop_
_entity.id
_entity.type
_entity.pdbx_description
1 polymer ?
#
loop_
_entity_poly.entity_id
_entity_poly.type
_entity_poly.pdbx_seq_one_letter_code
_entity_poly.pdbx_strand_id
1 'polypeptide(L)'
;MSRLRPNAGFTLIEVLVSMAVFSIFMSGASAFFSDNFRRSKDGEIVVKTNAKAQRLVNLLLYEMRMIGSGVPFSQANFAIGGSGLGNAPNPILTGATATLATVRLSEYGVVSVLEADFDPSSSLTLDLSNVDDVAIGDFIYVSNATTGGAEGLQGEVLSVVGTSVTIDTPTSPAQERRFLLALFYIV
;
A
#
# COMPACT_ATOMS: atom_id res chain seq x y z
N MET A 1 -13.97 34.27 -69.58
CA MET A 1 -15.43 34.08 -69.45
C MET A 1 -15.71 33.15 -68.27
N SER A 2 -15.97 33.70 -67.08
CA SER A 2 -16.38 32.91 -65.92
C SER A 2 -17.88 32.59 -66.05
N ARG A 3 -18.22 31.30 -66.06
CA ARG A 3 -19.62 30.87 -66.01
C ARG A 3 -20.09 31.04 -64.56
N LEU A 4 -20.97 32.00 -64.34
CA LEU A 4 -21.71 32.14 -63.08
C LEU A 4 -22.46 30.82 -62.85
N ARG A 5 -22.05 30.05 -61.82
CA ARG A 5 -22.80 28.88 -61.37
C ARG A 5 -24.12 29.39 -60.79
N PRO A 6 -25.28 28.79 -61.13
CA PRO A 6 -26.51 29.11 -60.44
C PRO A 6 -26.31 28.85 -58.95
N ASN A 7 -26.52 29.87 -58.12
CA ASN A 7 -26.55 29.73 -56.68
C ASN A 7 -27.75 28.83 -56.35
N ALA A 8 -27.50 27.54 -56.19
CA ALA A 8 -28.49 26.58 -55.72
C ALA A 8 -28.77 26.89 -54.24
N GLY A 9 -29.80 27.72 -54.00
CA GLY A 9 -30.34 27.93 -52.66
C GLY A 9 -30.98 26.63 -52.17
N PHE A 10 -30.75 26.30 -50.90
CA PHE A 10 -31.39 25.16 -50.25
C PHE A 10 -32.91 25.34 -50.26
N THR A 11 -33.66 24.32 -50.67
CA THR A 11 -35.12 24.37 -50.61
C THR A 11 -35.58 24.14 -49.17
N LEU A 12 -36.70 24.75 -48.78
CA LEU A 12 -37.25 24.63 -47.41
C LEU A 12 -37.53 23.16 -47.03
N ILE A 13 -37.89 22.33 -48.02
CA ILE A 13 -38.11 20.89 -47.83
C ILE A 13 -36.81 20.16 -47.48
N GLU A 14 -35.70 20.47 -48.16
CA GLU A 14 -34.41 19.84 -47.86
C GLU A 14 -33.91 20.19 -46.46
N VAL A 15 -34.18 21.41 -45.97
CA VAL A 15 -33.86 21.80 -44.58
C VAL A 15 -34.67 20.98 -43.59
N LEU A 16 -35.98 20.83 -43.80
CA LEU A 16 -36.85 20.05 -42.91
C LEU A 16 -36.47 18.57 -42.86
N VAL A 17 -36.15 17.97 -44.02
CA VAL A 17 -35.69 16.58 -44.08
C VAL A 17 -34.35 16.42 -43.36
N SER A 18 -33.42 17.37 -43.55
CA SER A 18 -32.12 17.35 -42.87
C SER A 18 -32.27 17.45 -41.35
N MET A 19 -33.18 18.30 -40.87
CA MET A 19 -33.49 18.42 -39.44
C MET A 19 -34.12 17.15 -38.87
N ALA A 20 -35.02 16.49 -39.60
CA ALA A 20 -35.64 15.24 -39.18
C ALA A 20 -34.62 14.09 -39.12
N VAL A 21 -33.73 13.98 -40.10
CA VAL A 21 -32.65 12.98 -40.07
C VAL A 21 -31.69 13.28 -38.92
N PHE A 22 -31.31 14.55 -38.74
CA PHE A 22 -30.43 14.96 -37.64
C PHE A 22 -31.03 14.66 -36.25
N SER A 23 -32.33 14.86 -36.06
CA SER A 23 -32.98 14.58 -34.77
C SER A 23 -32.98 13.08 -34.44
N ILE A 24 -33.18 12.21 -35.42
CA ILE A 24 -33.07 10.75 -35.25
C ILE A 24 -31.63 10.37 -34.86
N PHE A 25 -30.63 10.93 -35.55
CA PHE A 25 -29.22 10.69 -35.22
C PHE A 25 -28.86 11.17 -33.80
N MET A 26 -29.29 12.37 -33.41
CA MET A 26 -29.01 12.90 -32.07
C MET A 26 -29.72 12.10 -30.97
N SER A 27 -30.93 11.60 -31.23
CA SER A 27 -31.62 10.70 -30.31
C SER A 27 -30.84 9.39 -30.09
N GLY A 28 -30.36 8.78 -31.18
CA GLY A 28 -29.50 7.59 -31.10
C GLY A 28 -28.19 7.83 -30.36
N ALA A 29 -27.52 8.95 -30.63
CA ALA A 29 -26.28 9.34 -29.95
C ALA A 29 -26.50 9.56 -28.44
N SER A 30 -27.60 10.21 -28.06
CA SER A 30 -27.96 10.44 -26.66
C SER A 30 -28.25 9.15 -25.90
N ALA A 31 -28.98 8.21 -26.53
CA ALA A 31 -29.23 6.89 -25.95
C ALA A 31 -27.92 6.11 -25.74
N PHE A 32 -27.06 6.09 -26.75
CA PHE A 32 -25.74 5.45 -26.66
C PHE A 32 -24.88 6.06 -25.55
N PHE A 33 -24.84 7.38 -25.43
CA PHE A 33 -24.08 8.06 -24.38
C PHE A 33 -24.64 7.73 -22.99
N SER A 34 -25.96 7.72 -22.83
CA SER A 34 -26.63 7.38 -21.58
C SER A 34 -26.33 5.94 -21.14
N ASP A 35 -26.34 4.99 -22.08
CA ASP A 35 -26.03 3.59 -21.79
C ASP A 35 -24.56 3.39 -21.41
N ASN A 36 -23.63 4.06 -22.11
CA ASN A 36 -22.21 4.00 -21.75
C ASN A 36 -21.94 4.64 -20.38
N PHE A 37 -22.59 5.75 -20.07
CA PHE A 37 -22.44 6.39 -18.77
C PHE A 37 -22.92 5.48 -17.63
N ARG A 38 -24.07 4.81 -17.81
CA ARG A 38 -24.57 3.82 -16.86
C ARG A 38 -23.59 2.66 -16.67
N ARG A 39 -23.12 2.06 -17.77
CA ARG A 39 -22.13 0.97 -17.72
C ARG A 39 -20.82 1.38 -17.06
N SER A 40 -20.35 2.60 -17.33
CA SER A 40 -19.14 3.14 -16.70
C SER A 40 -19.32 3.30 -15.18
N LYS A 41 -20.46 3.84 -14.76
CA LYS A 41 -20.77 4.01 -13.33
C LYS A 41 -20.90 2.66 -12.62
N ASP A 42 -21.58 1.69 -13.24
CA ASP A 42 -21.71 0.34 -12.69
C ASP A 42 -20.33 -0.34 -12.59
N GLY A 43 -19.48 -0.17 -13.59
CA GLY A 43 -18.08 -0.64 -13.56
C GLY A 43 -17.29 -0.07 -12.40
N GLU A 44 -17.41 1.24 -12.12
CA GLU A 44 -16.75 1.88 -10.97
C GLU A 44 -17.23 1.29 -9.63
N ILE A 45 -18.54 1.05 -9.49
CA ILE A 45 -19.12 0.44 -8.29
C ILE A 45 -18.58 -0.98 -8.10
N VAL A 46 -18.49 -1.77 -9.17
CA VAL A 46 -17.93 -3.13 -9.12
C VAL A 46 -16.47 -3.10 -8.69
N VAL A 47 -15.65 -2.20 -9.24
CA VAL A 47 -14.23 -2.07 -8.85
C VAL A 47 -14.09 -1.67 -7.39
N LYS A 48 -14.85 -0.67 -6.92
CA LYS A 48 -14.83 -0.25 -5.50
C LYS A 48 -15.29 -1.38 -4.58
N THR A 49 -16.29 -2.15 -4.99
CA THR A 49 -16.80 -3.27 -4.20
C THR A 49 -15.78 -4.40 -4.12
N ASN A 50 -15.11 -4.72 -5.24
CA ASN A 50 -14.06 -5.74 -5.26
C ASN A 50 -12.87 -5.33 -4.38
N ALA A 51 -12.43 -4.07 -4.45
CA ALA A 51 -11.37 -3.57 -3.58
C ALA A 51 -11.74 -3.66 -2.08
N LYS A 52 -13.00 -3.37 -1.72
CA LYS A 52 -13.48 -3.56 -0.34
C LYS A 52 -13.52 -5.04 0.06
N ALA A 53 -13.97 -5.92 -0.82
CA ALA A 53 -14.01 -7.36 -0.57
C ALA A 53 -12.60 -7.92 -0.34
N GLN A 54 -11.61 -7.52 -1.15
CA GLN A 54 -10.21 -7.90 -0.96
C GLN A 54 -9.66 -7.42 0.39
N ARG A 55 -9.99 -6.19 0.81
CA ARG A 55 -9.60 -5.69 2.14
C ARG A 55 -10.23 -6.50 3.28
N LEU A 56 -11.51 -6.85 3.15
CA LEU A 56 -12.21 -7.68 4.14
C LEU A 56 -11.61 -9.09 4.21
N VAL A 57 -11.29 -9.70 3.07
CA VAL A 57 -10.62 -11.01 3.04
C VAL A 57 -9.25 -10.93 3.69
N ASN A 58 -8.46 -9.89 3.42
CA ASN A 58 -7.16 -9.69 4.06
C ASN A 58 -7.29 -9.50 5.58
N LEU A 59 -8.29 -8.75 6.03
CA LEU A 59 -8.58 -8.58 7.46
C LEU A 59 -8.97 -9.91 8.11
N LEU A 60 -9.85 -10.69 7.48
CA LEU A 60 -10.23 -12.01 7.97
C LEU A 60 -9.05 -12.98 7.99
N LEU A 61 -8.19 -12.96 6.98
CA LEU A 61 -6.96 -13.77 6.96
C LEU A 61 -6.01 -13.36 8.10
N TYR A 62 -5.88 -12.06 8.36
CA TYR A 62 -5.12 -11.54 9.48
C TYR A 62 -5.70 -11.99 10.82
N GLU A 63 -7.02 -11.86 11.02
CA GLU A 63 -7.69 -12.34 12.23
C GLU A 63 -7.56 -13.86 12.39
N MET A 64 -7.71 -14.63 11.32
CA MET A 64 -7.50 -16.09 11.35
C MET A 64 -6.05 -16.44 11.69
N ARG A 65 -5.08 -15.68 11.21
CA ARG A 65 -3.67 -15.84 11.60
C ARG A 65 -3.46 -15.49 13.07
N MET A 66 -4.05 -14.41 13.57
CA MET A 66 -3.94 -14.06 15.00
C MET A 66 -4.63 -15.08 15.92
N ILE A 67 -5.77 -15.63 15.49
CA ILE A 67 -6.48 -16.71 16.22
C ILE A 67 -5.67 -18.02 16.15
N GLY A 68 -5.11 -18.35 14.98
CA GLY A 68 -4.42 -19.61 14.72
C GLY A 68 -2.95 -19.66 15.13
N SER A 69 -2.26 -18.51 15.18
CA SER A 69 -0.84 -18.43 15.56
C SER A 69 -0.61 -18.70 17.05
N GLY A 70 -1.68 -18.81 17.83
CA GLY A 70 -1.60 -18.95 19.27
C GLY A 70 -1.07 -17.66 19.89
N VAL A 71 -1.85 -17.05 20.76
CA VAL A 71 -1.27 -16.17 21.77
C VAL A 71 -0.09 -16.94 22.41
N PRO A 72 1.12 -16.36 22.54
CA PRO A 72 2.32 -17.10 22.93
C PRO A 72 2.31 -17.47 24.43
N PHE A 73 1.30 -18.22 24.86
CA PHE A 73 1.11 -18.72 26.21
C PHE A 73 2.23 -19.67 26.66
N SER A 74 3.06 -20.16 25.73
CA SER A 74 4.23 -20.98 26.02
C SER A 74 5.51 -20.18 26.29
N GLN A 75 5.53 -18.86 26.09
CA GLN A 75 6.66 -18.03 26.49
C GLN A 75 6.62 -17.81 28.00
N ALA A 76 7.72 -18.09 28.69
CA ALA A 76 7.82 -18.10 30.16
C ALA A 76 7.49 -16.77 30.85
N ASN A 77 7.33 -15.67 30.10
CA ASN A 77 7.04 -14.32 30.61
C ASN A 77 5.77 -13.70 30.00
N PHE A 78 4.93 -14.49 29.33
CA PHE A 78 3.68 -13.97 28.77
C PHE A 78 2.60 -13.87 29.87
N ALA A 79 2.25 -12.64 30.26
CA ALA A 79 1.11 -12.36 31.13
C ALA A 79 0.14 -11.41 30.41
N ILE A 80 -1.14 -11.81 30.32
CA ILE A 80 -2.20 -10.96 29.75
C ILE A 80 -2.26 -9.66 30.57
N GLY A 81 -1.99 -8.51 29.94
CA GLY A 81 -1.93 -7.19 30.59
C GLY A 81 -0.57 -6.76 31.14
N GLY A 82 0.51 -7.50 30.84
CA GLY A 82 1.87 -7.10 31.20
C GLY A 82 2.32 -5.81 30.49
N SER A 83 3.13 -4.99 31.17
CA SER A 83 3.59 -3.68 30.71
C SER A 83 4.55 -3.70 29.49
N GLY A 84 4.87 -4.88 28.95
CA GLY A 84 5.72 -5.08 27.77
C GLY A 84 4.98 -5.52 26.50
N LEU A 85 3.65 -5.68 26.55
CA LEU A 85 2.84 -6.01 25.38
C LEU A 85 2.47 -4.72 24.65
N GLY A 86 3.32 -4.27 23.73
CA GLY A 86 2.99 -3.19 22.81
C GLY A 86 1.79 -3.56 21.92
N ASN A 87 1.03 -2.56 21.44
CA ASN A 87 -0.17 -2.74 20.60
C ASN A 87 0.11 -3.25 19.17
N ALA A 88 1.26 -3.89 18.92
CA ALA A 88 1.62 -4.44 17.62
C ALA A 88 1.25 -5.94 17.55
N PRO A 89 0.82 -6.46 16.38
CA PRO A 89 0.45 -7.87 16.21
C PRO A 89 1.51 -8.89 16.62
N ASN A 90 2.78 -8.49 16.70
CA ASN A 90 3.79 -9.15 17.51
C ASN A 90 4.90 -8.15 17.85
N PRO A 91 5.12 -7.80 19.13
CA PRO A 91 6.26 -6.99 19.51
C PRO A 91 7.55 -7.82 19.36
N ILE A 92 8.51 -7.33 18.57
CA ILE A 92 9.92 -7.57 18.95
C ILE A 92 10.04 -6.92 20.31
N LEU A 93 10.10 -7.77 21.35
CA LEU A 93 10.08 -7.37 22.73
C LEU A 93 11.14 -6.28 22.92
N THR A 94 10.72 -5.06 23.24
CA THR A 94 11.59 -3.90 23.49
C THR A 94 12.40 -4.02 24.79
N GLY A 95 12.56 -5.24 25.29
CA GLY A 95 13.42 -5.58 26.42
C GLY A 95 14.00 -6.99 26.31
N ALA A 96 13.94 -7.63 25.13
CA ALA A 96 14.58 -8.91 24.89
C ALA A 96 15.83 -8.71 24.04
N THR A 97 16.97 -9.10 24.57
CA THR A 97 18.19 -9.31 23.79
C THR A 97 17.99 -10.55 22.92
N ALA A 98 18.03 -10.39 21.61
CA ALA A 98 17.94 -11.52 20.68
C ALA A 98 19.32 -11.81 20.10
N THR A 99 19.81 -13.03 20.35
CA THR A 99 21.10 -13.53 19.82
C THR A 99 21.00 -13.91 18.33
N LEU A 100 19.78 -14.07 17.81
CA LEU A 100 19.51 -14.45 16.43
C LEU A 100 18.25 -13.70 15.94
N ALA A 101 18.44 -12.63 15.20
CA ALA A 101 17.38 -12.04 14.38
C ALA A 101 17.75 -12.13 12.89
N THR A 102 16.74 -12.36 12.08
CA THR A 102 16.85 -12.41 10.62
C THR A 102 16.52 -11.01 10.09
N VAL A 103 17.49 -10.39 9.44
CA VAL A 103 17.36 -9.07 8.83
C VAL A 103 17.13 -9.24 7.33
N ARG A 104 16.12 -8.58 6.79
CA ARG A 104 15.79 -8.62 5.35
C ARG A 104 15.71 -7.21 4.77
N LEU A 105 16.26 -7.05 3.58
CA LEU A 105 16.16 -5.84 2.76
C LEU A 105 14.75 -5.62 2.15
N SER A 106 13.90 -6.65 2.18
CA SER A 106 12.49 -6.57 1.79
C SER A 106 11.73 -7.79 2.31
N GLU A 107 10.39 -7.80 2.19
CA GLU A 107 9.55 -8.95 2.60
C GLU A 107 10.01 -10.29 2.00
N TYR A 108 10.66 -10.24 0.82
CA TYR A 108 11.18 -11.36 0.05
C TYR A 108 12.71 -11.33 -0.14
N GLY A 109 13.40 -10.40 0.52
CA GLY A 109 14.80 -10.06 0.26
C GLY A 109 15.83 -10.99 0.89
N VAL A 110 17.09 -10.71 0.59
CA VAL A 110 18.25 -11.42 1.13
C VAL A 110 18.24 -11.37 2.65
N VAL A 111 18.47 -12.53 3.27
CA VAL A 111 18.51 -12.74 4.70
C VAL A 111 19.94 -12.55 5.20
N SER A 112 20.14 -11.59 6.10
CA SER A 112 21.37 -11.41 6.86
C SER A 112 21.12 -11.74 8.32
N VAL A 113 22.09 -12.39 8.98
CA VAL A 113 22.01 -12.75 10.40
C VAL A 113 22.79 -11.72 11.20
N LEU A 114 22.26 -11.36 12.36
CA LEU A 114 22.96 -10.51 13.32
C LEU A 114 24.22 -11.22 13.85
N GLU A 115 25.33 -10.48 13.92
CA GLU A 115 26.57 -10.95 14.53
C GLU A 115 26.62 -10.69 16.04
N ALA A 116 25.84 -9.71 16.51
CA ALA A 116 25.77 -9.30 17.90
C ALA A 116 24.32 -9.26 18.42
N ASP A 117 24.19 -9.34 19.74
CA ASP A 117 22.94 -9.20 20.47
C ASP A 117 22.27 -7.86 20.13
N PHE A 118 21.05 -7.91 19.59
CA PHE A 118 20.26 -6.71 19.30
C PHE A 118 19.30 -6.39 20.45
N ASP A 119 19.33 -5.13 20.89
CA ASP A 119 18.39 -4.56 21.86
C ASP A 119 17.81 -3.24 21.32
N PRO A 120 16.55 -3.25 20.84
CA PRO A 120 15.91 -2.06 20.26
C PRO A 120 15.65 -0.94 21.28
N SER A 121 15.81 -1.18 22.59
CA SER A 121 15.62 -0.16 23.63
C SER A 121 16.84 0.70 23.89
N SER A 122 18.04 0.16 23.61
CA SER A 122 19.30 0.85 23.84
C SER A 122 19.93 1.38 22.56
N SER A 123 19.70 0.72 21.42
CA SER A 123 20.25 1.13 20.12
C SER A 123 19.42 0.62 18.95
N LEU A 124 19.23 1.46 17.92
CA LEU A 124 18.70 1.06 16.62
C LEU A 124 19.83 0.72 15.63
N THR A 125 20.96 0.23 16.15
CA THR A 125 22.10 -0.22 15.35
C THR A 125 22.14 -1.74 15.33
N LEU A 126 22.27 -2.31 14.12
CA LEU A 126 22.29 -3.72 13.81
C LEU A 126 23.67 -4.09 13.26
N ASP A 127 24.36 -5.05 13.86
CA ASP A 127 25.60 -5.58 13.30
C ASP A 127 25.29 -6.78 12.39
N LEU A 128 25.45 -6.59 11.09
CA LEU A 128 25.08 -7.56 10.06
C LEU A 128 26.31 -8.31 9.54
N SER A 129 26.19 -9.61 9.34
CA SER A 129 27.26 -10.44 8.77
C SER A 129 27.64 -10.08 7.32
N ASN A 130 26.72 -9.45 6.58
CA ASN A 130 26.98 -8.88 5.25
C ASN A 130 26.08 -7.63 5.07
N VAL A 131 26.67 -6.56 4.51
CA VAL A 131 26.03 -5.26 4.20
C VAL A 131 26.20 -4.83 2.74
N ASP A 132 26.74 -5.68 1.86
CA ASP A 132 27.12 -5.33 0.49
C ASP A 132 25.92 -4.80 -0.33
N ASP A 133 24.71 -5.27 0.00
CA ASP A 133 23.45 -4.89 -0.65
C ASP A 133 22.62 -3.87 0.18
N VAL A 134 23.20 -3.26 1.22
CA VAL A 134 22.50 -2.31 2.09
C VAL A 134 22.95 -0.88 1.78
N ALA A 135 22.03 -0.03 1.31
CA ALA A 135 22.28 1.39 1.09
C ALA A 135 21.51 2.28 2.09
N ILE A 136 22.02 3.50 2.29
CA ILE A 136 21.32 4.54 3.05
C ILE A 136 20.03 4.90 2.31
N GLY A 137 18.91 4.94 3.04
CA GLY A 137 17.56 5.13 2.50
C GLY A 137 16.80 3.84 2.18
N ASP A 138 17.45 2.67 2.26
CA ASP A 138 16.76 1.40 2.09
C ASP A 138 15.87 1.07 3.30
N PHE A 139 14.77 0.37 3.06
CA PHE A 139 13.92 -0.14 4.15
C PHE A 139 14.38 -1.53 4.56
N ILE A 140 14.69 -1.69 5.85
CA ILE A 140 15.06 -2.96 6.45
C ILE A 140 13.94 -3.47 7.34
N TYR A 141 13.71 -4.78 7.27
CA TYR A 141 12.78 -5.53 8.08
C TYR A 141 13.55 -6.50 8.98
N VAL A 142 13.49 -6.30 10.29
CA VAL A 142 14.05 -7.20 11.29
C VAL A 142 12.92 -8.09 11.80
N SER A 143 13.09 -9.40 11.71
CA SER A 143 12.11 -10.38 12.19
C SER A 143 12.81 -11.59 12.80
N ASN A 144 12.13 -12.29 13.70
CA ASN A 144 12.56 -13.60 14.19
C ASN A 144 12.15 -14.74 13.24
N ALA A 145 11.41 -14.46 12.18
CA ALA A 145 11.00 -15.44 11.18
C ALA A 145 12.04 -15.57 10.05
N THR A 146 12.34 -16.80 9.63
CA THR A 146 13.30 -17.09 8.53
C THR A 146 12.70 -16.94 7.13
N THR A 147 11.38 -17.06 6.97
CA THR A 147 10.68 -16.86 5.67
C THR A 147 9.29 -16.26 5.85
N GLY A 148 9.01 -15.15 5.17
CA GLY A 148 7.68 -14.51 5.11
C GLY A 148 7.15 -14.00 6.46
N GLY A 149 6.56 -12.81 6.49
CA GLY A 149 5.92 -12.28 7.70
C GLY A 149 5.68 -10.79 7.58
N ALA A 150 4.48 -10.34 7.90
CA ALA A 150 4.14 -8.91 7.99
C ALA A 150 4.51 -8.31 9.36
N GLU A 151 5.32 -9.05 10.13
CA GLU A 151 5.50 -8.88 11.57
C GLU A 151 7.01 -8.80 11.87
N GLY A 152 7.46 -7.60 12.22
CA GLY A 152 8.87 -7.28 12.45
C GLY A 152 9.08 -5.78 12.67
N LEU A 153 10.28 -5.39 13.09
CA LEU A 153 10.69 -4.00 13.16
C LEU A 153 11.05 -3.54 11.74
N GLN A 154 10.33 -2.54 11.23
CA GLN A 154 10.68 -1.87 9.98
C GLN A 154 11.38 -0.54 10.29
N GLY A 155 12.46 -0.26 9.58
CA GLY A 155 13.13 1.04 9.64
C GLY A 155 13.84 1.39 8.33
N GLU A 156 14.10 2.68 8.13
CA GLU A 156 14.90 3.19 7.02
C GLU A 156 16.37 3.26 7.45
N VAL A 157 17.29 2.84 6.59
CA VAL A 157 18.73 2.90 6.90
C VAL A 157 19.21 4.34 6.92
N LEU A 158 19.69 4.80 8.08
CA LEU A 158 20.28 6.12 8.26
C LEU A 158 21.77 6.15 7.93
N SER A 159 22.49 5.12 8.35
CA SER A 159 23.94 5.03 8.17
C SER A 159 24.43 3.59 8.16
N VAL A 160 25.48 3.34 7.38
CA VAL A 160 26.21 2.07 7.32
C VAL A 160 27.69 2.37 7.61
N VAL A 161 28.25 1.76 8.66
CA VAL A 161 29.66 1.91 9.07
C VAL A 161 30.25 0.53 9.31
N GLY A 162 31.05 0.03 8.35
CA GLY A 162 31.49 -1.37 8.39
C GLY A 162 30.29 -2.30 8.28
N THR A 163 30.16 -3.26 9.19
CA THR A 163 29.01 -4.17 9.30
C THR A 163 27.85 -3.61 10.12
N SER A 164 28.03 -2.44 10.75
CA SER A 164 27.02 -1.82 11.59
C SER A 164 26.07 -0.95 10.76
N VAL A 165 24.76 -1.21 10.86
CA VAL A 165 23.69 -0.50 10.17
C VAL A 165 22.77 0.16 11.19
N THR A 166 22.65 1.48 11.15
CA THR A 166 21.71 2.23 12.01
C THR A 166 20.43 2.49 11.24
N ILE A 167 19.29 2.15 11.83
CA ILE A 167 17.96 2.35 11.24
C ILE A 167 17.17 3.43 11.99
N ASP A 168 16.40 4.23 11.26
CA ASP A 168 15.34 5.06 11.82
C ASP A 168 14.04 4.26 11.82
N THR A 169 13.38 4.19 12.96
CA THR A 169 12.07 3.56 13.03
C THR A 169 11.04 4.68 12.96
N PRO A 170 10.01 4.59 12.09
CA PRO A 170 8.92 5.55 12.09
C PRO A 170 8.00 5.30 13.30
N THR A 171 8.54 5.39 14.52
CA THR A 171 7.84 5.07 15.78
C THR A 171 7.06 6.23 16.35
N SER A 172 6.85 7.31 15.59
CA SER A 172 5.98 8.39 16.06
C SER A 172 4.62 8.37 15.36
N PRO A 173 3.52 8.15 16.09
CA PRO A 173 2.16 8.50 15.64
C PRO A 173 2.05 9.95 15.17
N ALA A 174 3.00 10.83 15.54
CA ALA A 174 3.06 12.20 15.04
C ALA A 174 3.55 12.29 13.58
N GLN A 175 4.34 11.33 13.09
CA GLN A 175 4.75 11.27 11.68
C GLN A 175 3.65 10.69 10.77
N GLU A 176 2.91 9.67 11.21
CA GLU A 176 1.70 9.21 10.49
C GLU A 176 0.67 10.34 10.33
N ARG A 177 0.49 11.18 11.36
CA ARG A 177 -0.37 12.37 11.28
C ARG A 177 0.16 13.42 10.30
N ARG A 178 1.48 13.58 10.16
CA ARG A 178 2.07 14.49 9.16
C ARG A 178 1.91 13.97 7.74
N PHE A 179 2.00 12.65 7.54
CA PHE A 179 1.77 12.03 6.23
C PHE A 179 0.29 12.16 5.80
N LEU A 180 -0.63 11.95 6.74
CA LEU A 180 -2.06 12.18 6.51
C LEU A 180 -2.37 13.67 6.26
N LEU A 181 -1.78 14.59 7.03
CA LEU A 181 -1.97 16.04 6.83
C LEU A 181 -1.40 16.54 5.50
N ALA A 182 -0.29 15.99 5.01
CA ALA A 182 0.26 16.34 3.70
C ALA A 182 -0.66 15.90 2.55
N LEU A 183 -1.37 14.78 2.69
CA LEU A 183 -2.38 14.32 1.73
C LEU A 183 -3.63 15.20 1.71
N PHE A 184 -3.97 15.86 2.82
CA PHE A 184 -5.11 16.79 2.88
C PHE A 184 -4.79 18.22 2.39
N TYR A 185 -3.51 18.57 2.16
CA TYR A 185 -3.11 19.91 1.71
C TYR A 185 -2.86 20.00 0.19
N ILE A 186 -3.06 18.91 -0.56
CA ILE A 186 -2.87 18.83 -2.02
C ILE A 186 -4.22 18.75 -2.78
N VAL A 187 -5.34 19.04 -2.10
CA VAL A 187 -6.67 19.15 -2.74
C VAL A 187 -7.23 20.56 -2.55
#